data_AF-A0A101FFW9-F1
#
_entry.id   AF-A0A101FFW9-F1
#
_cell.length_a   1.000
_cell.length_b   1.000
_cell.length_c   1.000
_cell.angle_alpha   90.00
_cell.angle_beta   90.00
_cell.angle_gamma   90.00
#
_symmetry.space_group_name_H-M   'P 1'
#
loop_
_entity.id
_entity.type
_entity.pdbx_description
1 polymer ?
#
loop_
_entity_poly.entity_id
_entity_poly.type
_entity_poly.pdbx_seq_one_letter_code
_entity_poly.pdbx_strand_id
1 'polypeptide(L)'
;MERFFPASGKVIAICLLVILLGGIAAASTTGWIDLKGLIAKVLPEQQEKGEQGEEKAKSLAEENERLKERLKQLEQQLQKERELRMSLEERINSAETGSEQEAKTTGYRALGEYYSGMKPTAAAAILERLDLAVVAEILQGMDEEEAGKILAAMEPERAAQLTEVMAEGAALE
;
A
#
# COMPACT_ATOMS: atom_id res chain seq x y z
N MET A 1 -62.18 25.69 -39.13
CA MET A 1 -61.74 25.51 -37.73
C MET A 1 -61.22 24.09 -37.66
N GLU A 2 -59.90 23.93 -37.86
CA GLU A 2 -58.92 23.59 -36.80
C GLU A 2 -58.94 22.09 -36.50
N ARG A 3 -57.85 21.32 -36.45
CA ARG A 3 -56.41 21.45 -36.72
C ARG A 3 -55.86 20.03 -36.42
N PHE A 4 -54.70 19.67 -37.00
CA PHE A 4 -53.78 18.58 -36.57
C PHE A 4 -54.24 17.11 -36.76
N PHE A 5 -53.46 16.12 -37.23
CA PHE A 5 -52.07 15.94 -37.70
C PHE A 5 -52.00 14.55 -38.42
N PRO A 6 -51.02 14.29 -39.31
CA PRO A 6 -50.90 13.06 -40.11
C PRO A 6 -50.01 11.98 -39.44
N ALA A 7 -50.41 10.71 -39.47
CA ALA A 7 -49.56 9.57 -39.04
C ALA A 7 -50.00 8.26 -39.74
N SER A 8 -49.41 7.97 -40.91
CA SER A 8 -48.42 6.90 -41.16
C SER A 8 -48.93 5.48 -40.89
N GLY A 9 -48.89 4.61 -41.92
CA GLY A 9 -49.41 3.23 -41.92
C GLY A 9 -48.94 2.32 -40.77
N LYS A 10 -47.98 2.78 -39.97
CA LYS A 10 -47.58 2.19 -38.69
C LYS A 10 -48.71 2.21 -37.64
N VAL A 11 -49.56 3.24 -37.60
CA VAL A 11 -50.70 3.30 -36.65
C VAL A 11 -51.78 2.30 -37.06
N ILE A 12 -52.06 2.15 -38.35
CA ILE A 12 -52.98 1.13 -38.87
C ILE A 12 -52.41 -0.27 -38.62
N ALA A 13 -51.10 -0.47 -38.80
CA ALA A 13 -50.44 -1.74 -38.49
C ALA A 13 -50.50 -2.09 -37.00
N ILE A 14 -50.32 -1.11 -36.10
CA ILE A 14 -50.43 -1.31 -34.65
C ILE A 14 -51.90 -1.53 -34.26
N CYS A 15 -52.86 -0.81 -34.85
CA CYS A 15 -54.29 -1.09 -34.65
C CYS A 15 -54.66 -2.49 -35.14
N LEU A 16 -54.14 -2.95 -36.28
CA LEU A 16 -54.34 -4.32 -36.75
C LEU A 16 -53.70 -5.35 -35.82
N LEU A 17 -52.52 -5.06 -35.27
CA LEU A 17 -51.80 -5.93 -34.33
C LEU A 17 -52.53 -5.98 -32.97
N VAL A 18 -53.07 -4.86 -32.50
CA VAL A 18 -53.90 -4.76 -31.29
C VAL A 18 -55.28 -5.39 -31.49
N ILE A 19 -55.88 -5.30 -32.69
CA ILE A 19 -57.14 -6.00 -33.04
C ILE A 19 -56.90 -7.51 -33.21
N LEU A 20 -55.74 -7.93 -33.71
CA LEU A 20 -55.32 -9.34 -33.72
C LEU A 20 -55.11 -9.87 -32.29
N LEU A 21 -54.42 -9.12 -31.44
CA LEU A 21 -54.23 -9.47 -30.02
C LEU A 21 -55.55 -9.43 -29.22
N GLY A 22 -56.44 -8.49 -29.51
CA GLY A 22 -57.76 -8.38 -28.87
C GLY A 22 -58.78 -9.41 -29.36
N GLY A 23 -58.73 -9.78 -30.64
CA GLY A 23 -59.55 -10.87 -31.21
C GLY A 23 -59.20 -12.24 -30.63
N ILE A 24 -57.93 -12.46 -30.28
CA ILE A 24 -57.47 -13.69 -29.60
C ILE A 24 -58.10 -13.84 -28.21
N ALA A 25 -58.42 -12.75 -27.51
CA ALA A 25 -59.05 -12.81 -26.19
C ALA A 25 -60.55 -13.17 -26.24
N ALA A 26 -61.28 -12.76 -27.29
CA ALA A 26 -62.67 -13.17 -27.49
C ALA A 26 -62.80 -14.57 -28.13
N ALA A 27 -61.77 -15.03 -28.84
CA ALA A 27 -61.75 -16.35 -29.48
C ALA A 27 -61.23 -17.48 -28.56
N SER A 28 -60.53 -17.16 -27.47
CA SER A 28 -60.02 -18.15 -26.51
C SER A 28 -61.10 -18.71 -25.58
N THR A 29 -62.23 -18.03 -25.43
CA THR A 29 -63.39 -18.57 -24.69
C THR A 29 -64.24 -19.55 -25.52
N THR A 30 -64.11 -19.54 -26.84
CA THR A 30 -64.99 -20.29 -27.77
C THR A 30 -64.33 -21.54 -28.36
N GLY A 31 -63.07 -21.84 -28.00
CA GLY A 31 -62.40 -23.11 -28.34
C GLY A 31 -62.11 -23.34 -29.83
N TRP A 32 -62.20 -22.32 -30.68
CA TRP A 32 -62.05 -22.48 -32.14
C TRP A 32 -60.63 -22.20 -32.67
N ILE A 33 -59.75 -21.59 -31.87
CA ILE A 33 -58.37 -21.27 -32.27
C ILE A 33 -57.39 -21.97 -31.34
N ASP A 34 -56.64 -22.93 -31.89
CA ASP A 34 -55.62 -23.68 -31.18
C ASP A 34 -54.31 -22.87 -31.09
N LEU A 35 -54.29 -21.90 -30.17
CA LEU A 35 -53.18 -20.97 -30.00
C LEU A 35 -51.87 -21.72 -29.67
N LYS A 36 -51.97 -22.85 -28.95
CA LYS A 36 -50.84 -23.74 -28.65
C LYS A 36 -50.21 -24.32 -29.92
N GLY A 37 -51.03 -24.73 -30.89
CA GLY A 37 -50.55 -25.28 -32.16
C GLY A 37 -49.87 -24.24 -33.05
N LEU A 38 -50.35 -22.99 -33.04
CA LEU A 38 -49.70 -21.89 -33.77
C LEU A 38 -48.39 -21.45 -33.12
N ILE A 39 -48.33 -21.34 -31.80
CA ILE A 39 -47.11 -20.94 -31.07
C ILE A 39 -46.03 -22.03 -31.20
N ALA A 40 -46.41 -23.32 -31.11
CA ALA A 40 -45.48 -24.44 -31.27
C ALA A 40 -44.86 -24.53 -32.68
N LYS A 41 -45.56 -24.06 -33.73
CA LYS A 41 -45.07 -24.09 -35.11
C LYS A 41 -44.26 -22.85 -35.51
N VAL A 42 -44.39 -21.75 -34.76
CA VAL A 42 -43.66 -20.48 -35.01
C VAL A 42 -42.45 -20.30 -34.07
N LEU A 43 -42.40 -20.98 -32.90
CA LEU A 43 -41.32 -20.84 -31.90
C LEU A 43 -40.55 -22.16 -31.57
N PRO A 44 -40.01 -22.94 -32.52
CA PRO A 44 -39.03 -23.98 -32.17
C PRO A 44 -37.65 -23.41 -31.77
N GLU A 45 -37.34 -22.15 -32.12
CA GLU A 45 -36.00 -21.53 -31.98
C GLU A 45 -35.75 -20.85 -30.60
N GLN A 46 -36.76 -20.76 -29.73
CA GLN A 46 -36.66 -20.08 -28.42
C GLN A 46 -36.24 -21.01 -27.27
N GLN A 47 -36.47 -22.32 -27.39
CA GLN A 47 -36.04 -23.30 -26.37
C GLN A 47 -34.52 -23.52 -26.39
N GLU A 48 -33.91 -23.74 -27.56
CA GLU A 48 -32.45 -23.92 -27.67
C GLU A 48 -31.65 -22.67 -27.26
N LYS A 49 -32.14 -21.47 -27.58
CA LYS A 49 -31.50 -20.20 -27.16
C LYS A 49 -31.63 -19.94 -25.66
N GLY A 50 -32.72 -20.39 -25.02
CA GLY A 50 -32.91 -20.32 -23.58
C GLY A 50 -31.93 -21.22 -22.82
N GLU A 51 -31.78 -22.47 -23.27
CA GLU A 51 -30.86 -23.45 -22.67
C GLU A 51 -29.39 -23.03 -22.86
N GLN A 52 -28.99 -22.56 -24.06
CA GLN A 52 -27.65 -21.99 -24.29
C GLN A 52 -27.39 -20.72 -23.47
N GLY A 53 -28.42 -19.91 -23.20
CA GLY A 53 -28.31 -18.72 -22.36
C GLY A 53 -28.07 -19.08 -20.89
N GLU A 54 -28.78 -20.10 -20.39
CA GLU A 54 -28.64 -20.58 -19.01
C GLU A 54 -27.27 -21.25 -18.76
N GLU A 55 -26.77 -22.03 -19.72
CA GLU A 55 -25.44 -22.65 -19.66
C GLU A 55 -24.32 -21.60 -19.66
N LYS A 56 -24.40 -20.60 -20.54
CA LYS A 56 -23.45 -19.46 -20.54
C LYS A 56 -23.52 -18.65 -19.24
N ALA A 57 -24.72 -18.42 -18.70
CA ALA A 57 -24.88 -17.70 -17.44
C ALA A 57 -24.22 -18.47 -16.27
N LYS A 58 -24.36 -19.80 -16.22
CA LYS A 58 -23.67 -20.65 -15.23
C LYS A 58 -22.16 -20.62 -15.39
N SER A 59 -21.64 -20.80 -16.61
CA SER A 59 -20.21 -20.76 -16.89
C SER A 59 -19.59 -19.39 -16.52
N LEU A 60 -20.27 -18.29 -16.84
CA LEU A 60 -19.83 -16.95 -16.45
C LEU A 60 -19.89 -16.74 -14.94
N ALA A 61 -20.88 -17.29 -14.25
CA ALA A 61 -20.95 -17.22 -12.79
C ALA A 61 -19.77 -17.96 -12.15
N GLU A 62 -19.46 -19.17 -12.63
CA GLU A 62 -18.30 -19.95 -12.16
C GLU A 62 -16.97 -19.24 -12.43
N GLU A 63 -16.80 -18.64 -13.61
CA GLU A 63 -15.59 -17.88 -13.94
C GLU A 63 -15.44 -16.62 -13.06
N ASN A 64 -16.53 -15.90 -12.79
CA ASN A 64 -16.51 -14.75 -11.90
C ASN A 64 -16.13 -15.14 -10.46
N GLU A 65 -16.65 -16.25 -9.95
CA GLU A 65 -16.27 -16.74 -8.62
C GLU A 65 -14.79 -17.13 -8.57
N ARG A 66 -14.29 -17.85 -9.59
CA ARG A 66 -12.86 -18.18 -9.70
C ARG A 66 -11.97 -16.95 -9.79
N LEU A 67 -12.40 -15.91 -10.52
CA LEU A 67 -11.66 -14.65 -10.63
C LEU A 67 -11.64 -13.90 -9.31
N LYS A 68 -12.75 -13.86 -8.57
CA LYS A 68 -12.80 -13.29 -7.22
C LYS A 68 -11.85 -14.01 -6.26
N GLU A 69 -11.82 -15.34 -6.30
CA GLU A 69 -10.89 -16.13 -5.47
C GLU A 69 -9.43 -15.82 -5.80
N ARG A 70 -9.09 -15.73 -7.09
CA ARG A 70 -7.74 -15.36 -7.55
C ARG A 70 -7.36 -13.94 -7.14
N LEU A 71 -8.28 -12.98 -7.26
CA LEU A 71 -8.06 -11.61 -6.80
C LEU A 71 -7.76 -11.60 -5.30
N LYS A 72 -8.56 -12.30 -4.49
CA LYS A 72 -8.32 -12.42 -3.05
C LYS A 72 -6.96 -13.05 -2.73
N GLN A 73 -6.56 -14.08 -3.47
CA GLN A 73 -5.23 -14.70 -3.30
C GLN A 73 -4.11 -13.73 -3.65
N LEU A 74 -4.23 -13.00 -4.77
CA LEU A 74 -3.25 -12.01 -5.18
C LEU A 74 -3.15 -10.85 -4.19
N GLU A 75 -4.28 -10.37 -3.67
CA GLU A 75 -4.31 -9.35 -2.60
C GLU A 75 -3.59 -9.83 -1.34
N GLN A 76 -3.83 -11.07 -0.92
CA GLN A 76 -3.14 -11.68 0.21
C GLN A 76 -1.63 -11.84 -0.03
N GLN A 77 -1.23 -12.23 -1.24
CA GLN A 77 0.18 -12.35 -1.61
C GLN A 77 0.86 -10.98 -1.63
N LEU A 78 0.22 -9.97 -2.20
CA LEU A 78 0.71 -8.60 -2.21
C LEU A 78 0.87 -8.06 -0.78
N GLN A 79 -0.10 -8.35 0.09
CA GLN A 79 -0.02 -7.94 1.49
C GLN A 79 1.17 -8.58 2.21
N LYS A 80 1.36 -9.89 2.04
CA LYS A 80 2.52 -10.60 2.61
C LYS A 80 3.85 -10.08 2.04
N GLU A 81 3.90 -9.77 0.76
CA GLU A 81 5.10 -9.25 0.12
C GLU A 81 5.45 -7.84 0.63
N ARG A 82 4.44 -6.99 0.83
CA ARG A 82 4.59 -5.68 1.47
C ARG A 82 5.07 -5.79 2.91
N GLU A 83 4.47 -6.68 3.69
CA GLU A 83 4.90 -6.95 5.08
C GLU A 83 6.35 -7.44 5.13
N LEU A 84 6.72 -8.35 4.24
CA LEU A 84 8.09 -8.84 4.14
C LEU A 84 9.06 -7.73 3.73
N ARG A 85 8.68 -6.87 2.78
CA ARG A 85 9.51 -5.71 2.39
C ARG A 85 9.70 -4.76 3.55
N MET A 86 8.64 -4.36 4.25
CA MET A 86 8.76 -3.47 5.41
C MET A 86 9.66 -4.08 6.49
N SER A 87 9.51 -5.37 6.77
CA SER A 87 10.37 -6.07 7.73
C SER A 87 11.84 -6.13 7.27
N LEU A 88 12.10 -6.32 5.98
CA LEU A 88 13.45 -6.32 5.44
C LEU A 88 14.08 -4.92 5.46
N GLU A 89 13.32 -3.89 5.10
CA GLU A 89 13.76 -2.49 5.15
C GLU A 89 14.11 -2.08 6.59
N GLU A 90 13.28 -2.45 7.57
CA GLU A 90 13.55 -2.22 8.99
C GLU A 90 14.84 -2.91 9.44
N ARG A 91 15.04 -4.18 9.04
CA ARG A 91 16.26 -4.93 9.36
C ARG A 91 17.51 -4.32 8.72
N ILE A 92 17.42 -3.89 7.46
CA ILE A 92 18.53 -3.23 6.76
C ILE A 92 18.87 -1.93 7.48
N ASN A 93 17.88 -1.08 7.74
CA ASN A 93 18.09 0.19 8.43
C ASN A 93 18.73 -0.04 9.81
N SER A 94 18.21 -0.98 10.61
CA SER A 94 18.79 -1.30 11.91
C SER A 94 20.23 -1.83 11.84
N ALA A 95 20.57 -2.57 10.79
CA ALA A 95 21.90 -3.12 10.60
C ALA A 95 22.89 -2.06 10.11
N GLU A 96 22.44 -1.17 9.22
CA GLU A 96 23.22 -0.02 8.74
C GLU A 96 23.50 0.96 9.89
N THR A 97 22.46 1.39 10.62
CA THR A 97 22.64 2.31 11.75
C THR A 97 23.44 1.67 12.89
N GLY A 98 23.19 0.39 13.19
CA GLY A 98 23.91 -0.33 14.24
C GLY A 98 25.39 -0.51 13.91
N SER A 99 25.72 -0.96 12.69
CA SER A 99 27.10 -1.19 12.28
C SER A 99 27.91 0.11 12.12
N GLU A 100 27.31 1.18 11.62
CA GLU A 100 27.98 2.48 11.53
C GLU A 100 28.24 3.08 12.91
N GLN A 101 27.28 2.97 13.84
CA GLN A 101 27.44 3.49 15.20
C GLN A 101 28.46 2.67 15.99
N GLU A 102 28.44 1.34 15.88
CA GLU A 102 29.44 0.46 16.49
C GLU A 102 30.85 0.71 15.93
N ALA A 103 30.99 0.93 14.62
CA ALA A 103 32.28 1.24 14.01
C ALA A 103 32.81 2.63 14.43
N LYS A 104 31.93 3.64 14.55
CA LYS A 104 32.29 4.98 15.02
C LYS A 104 32.70 4.95 16.49
N THR A 105 31.87 4.34 17.35
CA THR A 105 32.14 4.22 18.80
C THR A 105 33.43 3.44 19.08
N THR A 106 33.69 2.33 18.38
CA THR A 106 34.97 1.60 18.49
C THR A 106 36.16 2.44 18.01
N GLY A 107 35.99 3.21 16.93
CA GLY A 107 37.01 4.15 16.45
C GLY A 107 37.33 5.26 17.45
N TYR A 108 36.32 5.90 18.02
CA TYR A 108 36.50 6.96 19.01
C TYR A 108 37.07 6.44 20.33
N ARG A 109 36.68 5.24 20.77
CA ARG A 109 37.28 4.59 21.93
C ARG A 109 38.77 4.34 21.74
N ALA A 110 39.18 3.84 20.57
CA ALA A 110 40.59 3.61 20.27
C ALA A 110 41.40 4.94 20.23
N LEU A 111 40.79 6.02 19.73
CA LEU A 111 41.39 7.35 19.79
C LEU A 111 41.49 7.86 21.24
N GLY A 112 40.46 7.63 22.05
CA GLY A 112 40.46 7.94 23.48
C GLY A 112 41.62 7.27 24.20
N GLU A 113 41.78 5.96 24.05
CA GLU A 113 42.91 5.20 24.62
C GLU A 113 44.28 5.76 24.19
N TYR A 114 44.41 6.18 22.93
CA TYR A 114 45.64 6.79 22.42
C TYR A 114 45.95 8.13 23.11
N TYR A 115 44.94 9.00 23.28
CA TYR A 115 45.12 10.29 23.93
C TYR A 115 45.27 10.18 25.46
N SER A 116 44.65 9.19 26.11
CA SER A 116 44.86 8.86 27.54
C SER A 116 46.32 8.54 27.87
N GLY A 117 47.06 7.95 26.92
CA GLY A 117 48.48 7.67 27.09
C GLY A 117 49.40 8.90 27.00
N MET A 118 48.86 10.07 26.61
CA MET A 118 49.60 11.30 26.43
C MET A 118 49.54 12.19 27.68
N LYS A 119 50.44 13.17 27.79
CA LYS A 119 50.31 14.23 28.81
C LYS A 119 49.00 14.99 28.60
N PRO A 120 48.18 15.23 29.65
CA PRO A 120 46.88 15.87 29.50
C PRO A 120 46.91 17.22 28.77
N THR A 121 47.91 18.05 29.06
CA THR A 121 48.10 19.35 28.38
C THR A 121 48.45 19.22 26.89
N ALA A 122 49.19 18.18 26.51
CA ALA A 122 49.51 17.92 25.11
C ALA A 122 48.30 17.38 24.36
N ALA A 123 47.53 16.50 24.98
CA ALA A 123 46.28 15.99 24.41
C ALA A 123 45.25 17.11 24.24
N ALA A 124 45.04 17.94 25.27
CA ALA A 124 44.16 19.11 25.22
C ALA A 124 44.52 20.04 24.04
N ALA A 125 45.79 20.41 23.88
CA ALA A 125 46.25 21.27 22.80
C ALA A 125 46.03 20.69 21.38
N ILE A 126 46.00 19.36 21.24
CA ILE A 126 45.68 18.70 19.98
C ILE A 126 44.16 18.69 19.75
N LEU A 127 43.41 18.27 20.76
CA LEU A 127 41.95 18.14 20.70
C LEU A 127 41.25 19.49 20.52
N GLU A 128 41.80 20.58 21.05
CA GLU A 128 41.27 21.94 20.85
C GLU A 128 41.17 22.37 19.38
N ARG A 129 41.93 21.73 18.49
CA ARG A 129 41.93 22.03 17.04
C ARG A 129 40.92 21.20 16.26
N LEU A 130 40.22 20.29 16.93
CA LEU A 130 39.21 19.41 16.34
C LEU A 130 37.81 19.96 16.58
N ASP A 131 36.84 19.40 15.84
CA ASP A 131 35.43 19.73 16.00
C ASP A 131 34.90 19.31 17.39
N LEU A 132 33.97 20.09 17.95
CA LEU A 132 33.39 19.83 19.28
C LEU A 132 32.78 18.43 19.37
N ALA A 133 32.02 18.01 18.37
CA ALA A 133 31.34 16.72 18.39
C ALA A 133 32.35 15.57 18.37
N VAL A 134 33.40 15.69 17.56
CA VAL A 134 34.46 14.67 17.48
C VAL A 134 35.20 14.54 18.80
N VAL A 135 35.53 15.66 19.45
CA VAL A 135 36.24 15.64 20.74
C VAL A 135 35.35 15.08 21.84
N ALA A 136 34.06 15.42 21.85
CA ALA A 136 33.10 14.86 22.81
C ALA A 136 33.04 13.33 22.72
N GLU A 137 32.93 12.77 21.52
CA GLU A 137 32.92 11.30 21.30
C GLU A 137 34.24 10.64 21.73
N ILE A 138 35.38 11.25 21.43
CA ILE A 138 36.69 10.76 21.86
C ILE A 138 36.79 10.75 23.39
N LEU A 139 36.37 11.83 24.05
CA LEU A 139 36.40 11.95 25.51
C LEU A 139 35.41 10.97 26.19
N GLN A 140 34.24 10.73 25.61
CA GLN A 140 33.29 9.72 26.09
C GLN A 140 33.82 8.29 25.93
N GLY A 141 34.69 8.07 24.95
CA GLY A 141 35.40 6.79 24.76
C GLY A 141 36.55 6.53 25.75
N MET A 142 36.88 7.48 26.61
CA MET A 142 37.97 7.39 27.60
C MET A 142 37.48 6.99 28.99
N ASP A 143 38.41 6.55 29.86
CA ASP A 143 38.16 6.48 31.30
C ASP A 143 37.86 7.88 31.86
N GLU A 144 36.85 7.98 32.71
CA GLU A 144 36.34 9.25 33.27
C GLU A 144 37.44 10.09 33.93
N GLU A 145 38.41 9.44 34.60
CA GLU A 145 39.52 10.12 35.26
C GLU A 145 40.47 10.79 34.25
N GLU A 146 40.80 10.10 33.15
CA GLU A 146 41.68 10.62 32.11
C GLU A 146 40.99 11.70 31.27
N ALA A 147 39.71 11.49 30.94
CA ALA A 147 38.88 12.51 30.29
C ALA A 147 38.80 13.78 31.16
N GLY A 148 38.61 13.63 32.47
CA GLY A 148 38.59 14.75 33.42
C GLY A 148 39.91 15.51 33.49
N LYS A 149 41.06 14.81 33.46
CA LYS A 149 42.39 15.43 33.41
C LYS A 149 42.61 16.23 32.13
N ILE A 150 42.14 15.72 30.99
CA ILE A 150 42.25 16.42 29.70
C ILE A 150 41.32 17.64 29.68
N LEU A 151 40.06 17.50 30.09
CA LEU A 151 39.12 18.61 30.19
C LEU A 151 39.64 19.72 31.11
N ALA A 152 40.25 19.37 32.24
CA ALA A 152 40.88 20.32 33.15
C ALA A 152 42.11 21.04 32.56
N ALA A 153 42.69 20.50 31.49
CA ALA A 153 43.83 21.08 30.78
C ALA A 153 43.43 21.89 29.53
N MET A 154 42.15 21.95 29.19
CA MET A 154 41.59 22.76 28.10
C MET A 154 41.21 24.17 28.57
N GLU A 155 41.01 25.09 27.63
CA GLU A 155 40.40 26.38 27.92
C GLU A 155 38.99 26.23 28.56
N PRO A 156 38.65 27.00 29.61
CA PRO A 156 37.39 26.83 30.36
C PRO A 156 36.14 26.91 29.49
N GLU A 157 36.10 27.85 28.56
CA GLU A 157 34.98 28.02 27.62
C GLU A 157 34.84 26.80 26.71
N ARG A 158 35.96 26.19 26.31
CA ARG A 158 35.97 25.00 25.46
C ARG A 158 35.48 23.77 26.22
N ALA A 159 35.93 23.59 27.47
CA ALA A 159 35.49 22.50 28.32
C ALA A 159 33.98 22.57 28.63
N ALA A 160 33.45 23.77 28.83
CA ALA A 160 32.02 23.98 29.01
C ALA A 160 31.22 23.57 27.76
N GLN A 161 31.63 24.01 26.58
CA GLN A 161 31.00 23.62 25.30
C GLN A 161 31.02 22.10 25.08
N LEU A 162 32.15 21.45 25.35
CA LEU A 162 32.24 19.99 25.24
C LEU A 162 31.30 19.27 26.19
N THR A 163 31.18 19.77 27.43
CA THR A 163 30.29 19.20 28.43
C THR A 163 28.82 19.36 28.01
N GLU A 164 28.44 20.49 27.43
CA GLU A 164 27.09 20.70 26.86
C GLU A 164 26.80 19.71 25.73
N VAL A 165 27.71 19.54 24.78
CA VAL A 165 27.56 18.57 23.68
C VAL A 165 27.42 17.14 24.20
N MET A 166 28.24 16.75 25.18
CA MET A 166 28.17 15.43 25.80
C MET A 166 26.84 15.23 26.56
N ALA A 167 26.33 16.27 27.22
CA ALA A 167 25.05 16.21 27.93
C ALA A 167 23.85 16.13 26.98
N GLU A 168 23.90 16.83 25.83
CA GLU A 168 22.89 16.72 24.78
C GLU A 168 22.86 15.31 24.17
N GLY A 169 24.03 14.72 23.91
CA GLY A 169 24.14 13.33 23.44
C GLY A 169 23.52 12.33 24.43
N ALA A 170 23.83 12.48 25.72
CA ALA A 170 23.31 11.60 26.78
C ALA A 170 21.79 11.72 27.01
N ALA A 171 21.16 12.82 26.58
CA ALA A 171 19.71 13.03 26.74
C ALA A 171 18.87 12.43 25.60
N LEU A 172 19.51 12.00 24.51
CA LEU A 172 18.86 11.46 23.31
C LEU A 172 18.88 9.91 23.25
N GLU A 173 19.58 9.27 24.17
CA GLU A 173 19.56 7.81 24.40
C GLU A 173 18.47 7.40 25.41
#